data_AF-A0A934AIG4-F1
#
_entry.id   AF-A0A934AIG4-F1
#
_cell.length_a   1.000
_cell.length_b   1.000
_cell.length_c   1.000
_cell.angle_alpha   90.00
_cell.angle_beta   90.00
_cell.angle_gamma   90.00
#
_symmetry.space_group_name_H-M   'P 1'
#
loop_
_entity.id
_entity.type
_entity.pdbx_description
1 polymer ?
#
loop_
_entity_poly.entity_id
_entity_poly.type
_entity_poly.pdbx_seq_one_letter_code
_entity_poly.pdbx_strand_id
1 'polypeptide(L)'
;MNTAVINIKTDPKVKKEAQAVAERLGFSLSSVLNAYLRKLIRTRTVEFSDDVRLELTPWAKRMLKQSEKDTRTGFVSPTFSNVKDSITWLNDPNARYQNGHPVR
;
A
#
# COMPACT_ATOMS: atom_id res chain seq x y z
N MET A 1 29.64 11.68 -18.53
CA MET A 1 28.99 11.04 -17.36
C MET A 1 29.55 11.67 -16.10
N ASN A 2 28.71 12.28 -15.26
CA ASN A 2 29.14 12.82 -13.98
C ASN A 2 28.67 11.86 -12.88
N THR A 3 29.48 10.84 -12.61
CA THR A 3 29.16 9.77 -11.65
C THR A 3 30.10 9.86 -10.46
N ALA A 4 29.54 9.80 -9.25
CA ALA A 4 30.32 9.67 -8.02
C ALA A 4 30.30 8.21 -7.53
N VAL A 5 31.38 7.80 -6.87
CA VAL A 5 31.51 6.46 -6.29
C VAL A 5 31.21 6.52 -4.79
N ILE A 6 30.39 5.60 -4.29
CA ILE A 6 30.12 5.41 -2.86
C ILE A 6 30.70 4.07 -2.43
N ASN A 7 31.69 4.11 -1.53
CA ASN A 7 32.28 2.92 -0.94
C ASN A 7 31.67 2.66 0.45
N ILE A 8 30.99 1.52 0.60
CA ILE A 8 30.33 1.13 1.85
C ILE A 8 30.98 -0.14 2.37
N LYS A 9 31.51 -0.09 3.61
CA LYS A 9 31.95 -1.29 4.33
C LYS A 9 30.73 -1.96 4.96
N THR A 10 30.58 -3.25 4.75
CA THR A 10 29.51 -4.06 5.34
C THR A 10 29.98 -5.51 5.47
N ASP A 11 29.24 -6.32 6.21
CA ASP A 11 29.50 -7.73 6.33
C ASP A 11 29.33 -8.44 4.97
N PRO A 12 30.27 -9.31 4.54
CA PRO A 12 30.17 -10.02 3.25
C PRO A 12 28.90 -10.85 3.09
N LYS A 13 28.41 -11.47 4.17
CA LYS A 13 27.18 -12.26 4.18
C LYS A 13 25.97 -11.37 3.97
N VAL A 14 25.90 -10.24 4.68
CA VAL A 14 24.81 -9.24 4.50
C VAL A 14 24.77 -8.73 3.06
N LYS A 15 25.92 -8.42 2.46
CA LYS A 15 26.00 -8.00 1.05
C LYS A 15 25.43 -9.06 0.11
N LYS A 16 25.83 -10.33 0.30
CA LYS A 16 25.40 -11.45 -0.54
C LYS A 16 23.89 -11.70 -0.42
N GLU A 17 23.35 -11.65 0.79
CA GLU A 17 21.92 -11.81 1.04
C GLU A 17 21.11 -10.66 0.43
N ALA A 18 21.54 -9.40 0.62
CA ALA A 18 20.88 -8.24 0.04
C ALA A 18 20.87 -8.29 -1.50
N GLN A 19 21.97 -8.74 -2.11
CA GLN A 19 22.06 -8.92 -3.55
C GLN A 19 21.08 -10.00 -4.04
N ALA A 20 21.00 -11.15 -3.38
CA ALA A 20 20.06 -12.21 -3.74
C ALA A 20 18.57 -11.76 -3.60
N VAL A 21 18.26 -10.90 -2.62
CA VAL A 21 16.93 -10.29 -2.49
C VAL A 21 16.65 -9.37 -3.68
N ALA A 22 17.58 -8.48 -4.02
CA ALA A 22 17.41 -7.56 -5.15
C ALA A 22 17.22 -8.30 -6.48
N GLU A 23 18.03 -9.34 -6.73
CA GLU A 23 17.96 -10.16 -7.95
C GLU A 23 16.62 -10.88 -8.09
N ARG A 24 16.08 -11.46 -7.00
CA ARG A 24 14.74 -12.05 -7.01
C ARG A 24 13.63 -11.06 -7.33
N LEU A 25 13.85 -9.77 -7.06
CA LEU A 25 12.92 -8.69 -7.39
C LEU A 25 13.18 -8.10 -8.79
N GLY A 26 14.16 -8.60 -9.54
CA GLY A 26 14.50 -8.13 -10.88
C GLY A 26 15.38 -6.88 -10.91
N PHE A 27 16.09 -6.56 -9.81
CA PHE A 27 16.94 -5.38 -9.71
C PHE A 27 18.39 -5.73 -9.36
N SER A 28 19.33 -4.89 -9.78
CA SER A 28 20.69 -4.92 -9.22
C SER A 28 20.69 -4.25 -7.84
N LEU A 29 21.59 -4.70 -6.94
CA LEU A 29 21.77 -4.06 -5.63
C LEU A 29 22.08 -2.56 -5.76
N SER A 30 22.88 -2.18 -6.76
CA SER A 30 23.22 -0.78 -7.06
C SER A 30 22.00 0.06 -7.47
N SER A 31 21.06 -0.52 -8.22
CA SER A 31 19.81 0.14 -8.60
C SER A 31 18.93 0.41 -7.38
N VAL A 32 18.84 -0.56 -6.46
CA VAL A 32 18.10 -0.42 -5.21
C VAL A 32 18.70 0.69 -4.34
N LEU A 33 20.02 0.69 -4.14
CA LEU A 33 20.71 1.73 -3.36
C LEU A 33 20.50 3.13 -3.94
N ASN A 34 20.61 3.28 -5.27
CA ASN A 34 20.34 4.56 -5.94
C ASN A 34 18.87 5.00 -5.77
N ALA A 35 17.92 4.07 -5.83
CA ALA A 35 16.51 4.38 -5.58
C ALA A 35 16.27 4.85 -4.13
N TYR A 36 16.92 4.22 -3.15
CA TYR A 36 16.87 4.65 -1.75
C TYR A 36 17.44 6.05 -1.55
N LEU A 37 18.57 6.38 -2.17
CA LEU A 37 19.14 7.75 -2.10
C LEU A 37 18.17 8.79 -2.67
N ARG A 38 17.52 8.48 -3.81
CA ARG A 38 16.49 9.35 -4.40
C ARG A 38 15.26 9.48 -3.52
N LYS A 39 14.80 8.38 -2.90
CA LYS A 39 13.70 8.38 -1.93
C LYS A 39 14.04 9.30 -0.77
N LEU A 40 15.22 9.13 -0.17
CA LEU A 40 15.70 9.94 0.95
C LEU A 40 15.70 11.44 0.61
N ILE A 41 16.22 11.84 -0.56
CA ILE A 41 16.22 13.24 -1.01
C ILE A 41 14.79 13.77 -1.15
N ARG A 42 13.89 12.97 -1.74
CA ARG A 42 12.51 13.38 -2.01
C ARG A 42 11.68 13.50 -0.73
N THR A 43 11.77 12.51 0.16
CA THR A 43 10.91 12.41 1.34
C THR A 43 11.52 13.10 2.56
N ARG A 44 12.84 13.28 2.60
CA ARG A 44 13.59 13.76 3.78
C ARG A 44 13.31 12.92 5.03
N THR A 45 12.99 11.65 4.84
CA THR A 45 12.68 10.71 5.92
C THR A 45 13.53 9.46 5.81
N VAL A 46 13.94 8.95 6.96
CA VAL A 46 14.50 7.61 7.11
C VAL A 46 13.54 6.81 7.98
N GLU A 47 13.18 5.62 7.53
CA GLU A 47 12.23 4.75 8.22
C GLU A 47 13.02 3.66 8.95
N PHE A 48 12.91 3.64 10.27
CA PHE A 48 13.40 2.58 11.12
C PHE A 48 12.18 1.94 11.77
N SER A 49 11.99 0.65 11.56
CA SER A 49 10.92 -0.13 12.17
C SER A 49 11.54 -1.24 12.98
N ASP A 50 11.22 -1.33 14.27
CA ASP A 50 11.44 -2.53 15.08
C ASP A 50 10.39 -3.61 14.77
N ASP A 51 9.28 -3.19 14.14
CA ASP A 51 8.20 -4.06 13.74
C ASP A 51 8.52 -4.69 12.38
N VAL A 52 8.85 -5.98 12.42
CA VAL A 52 9.00 -6.86 11.25
C VAL A 52 7.64 -7.13 10.59
N ARG A 53 6.51 -6.71 11.18
CA ARG A 53 5.21 -7.23 10.76
C ARG A 53 4.48 -6.28 9.82
N LEU A 54 4.11 -6.85 8.69
CA LEU A 54 2.95 -6.51 7.86
C LEU A 54 1.62 -6.66 8.66
N GLU A 55 1.59 -6.31 9.94
CA GLU A 55 0.39 -6.34 10.76
C GLU A 55 -0.42 -5.08 10.46
N LEU A 56 -1.67 -5.28 10.04
CA LEU A 56 -2.62 -4.19 9.90
C LEU A 56 -2.76 -3.45 11.25
N THR A 57 -2.79 -2.13 11.18
CA THR A 57 -3.07 -1.30 12.37
C THR A 57 -4.38 -1.73 13.03
N PRO A 58 -4.56 -1.54 14.36
CA PRO A 58 -5.83 -1.85 15.01
C PRO A 58 -7.03 -1.16 14.34
N TRP A 59 -6.84 0.03 13.78
CA TRP A 59 -7.85 0.73 12.99
C TRP A 59 -8.19 -0.02 11.69
N ALA A 60 -7.18 -0.42 10.91
CA ALA A 60 -7.39 -1.18 9.67
C ALA A 60 -8.08 -2.52 9.94
N LYS A 61 -7.69 -3.24 11.01
CA LYS A 61 -8.37 -4.47 11.44
C LYS A 61 -9.85 -4.24 11.77
N ARG A 62 -10.19 -3.12 12.42
CA ARG A 62 -11.59 -2.76 12.72
C ARG A 62 -12.37 -2.44 11.44
N MET A 63 -11.79 -1.69 10.51
CA MET A 63 -12.44 -1.33 9.25
C MET A 63 -12.77 -2.56 8.39
N LEU A 64 -11.85 -3.53 8.30
CA LEU A 64 -12.12 -4.79 7.58
C LEU A 64 -13.28 -5.58 8.20
N LYS A 65 -13.29 -5.74 9.54
CA LYS A 65 -14.40 -6.41 10.25
C LYS A 65 -15.74 -5.71 10.03
N GLN A 66 -15.74 -4.38 10.00
CA GLN A 66 -16.94 -3.60 9.73
C GLN A 66 -17.40 -3.80 8.28
N SER A 67 -16.48 -3.74 7.30
CA SER A 67 -16.78 -4.01 5.89
C SER A 67 -17.35 -5.40 5.64
N GLU A 68 -16.83 -6.43 6.32
CA GLU A 68 -17.36 -7.80 6.26
C GLU A 68 -18.79 -7.87 6.79
N LYS A 69 -19.06 -7.21 7.92
CA LYS A 69 -20.40 -7.11 8.50
C LYS A 69 -21.35 -6.41 7.54
N ASP A 70 -20.94 -5.28 6.98
CA ASP A 70 -21.76 -4.46 6.08
C ASP A 70 -22.10 -5.19 4.78
N THR A 71 -21.15 -5.95 4.24
CA THR A 71 -21.39 -6.81 3.07
C THR A 71 -22.45 -7.87 3.39
N ARG A 72 -22.33 -8.53 4.55
CA ARG A 72 -23.26 -9.59 4.96
C ARG A 72 -24.67 -9.07 5.25
N THR A 73 -24.79 -7.86 5.79
CA THR A 73 -26.08 -7.25 6.16
C THR A 73 -26.65 -6.33 5.06
N GLY A 74 -25.99 -6.24 3.90
CA GLY A 74 -26.43 -5.41 2.79
C GLY A 74 -26.27 -3.90 3.00
N PHE A 75 -25.45 -3.46 3.96
CA PHE A 75 -24.98 -2.07 4.12
C PHE A 75 -23.89 -1.71 3.09
N VAL A 76 -24.10 -2.11 1.84
CA VAL A 76 -23.19 -1.87 0.72
C VAL A 76 -23.95 -1.26 -0.45
N SER A 77 -23.24 -0.64 -1.38
CA SER A 77 -23.85 -0.14 -2.61
C SER A 77 -24.50 -1.28 -3.39
N PRO A 78 -25.54 -1.00 -4.19
CA PRO A 78 -26.00 -1.93 -5.22
C PRO A 78 -24.86 -2.39 -6.15
N THR A 79 -25.08 -3.47 -6.88
CA THR A 79 -24.23 -3.84 -7.99
C THR A 79 -24.59 -2.98 -9.20
N PHE A 80 -23.58 -2.57 -9.97
CA PHE A 80 -23.75 -1.73 -11.14
C PHE A 80 -23.19 -2.44 -12.37
N SER A 81 -23.90 -2.36 -13.50
CA SER A 81 -23.44 -2.89 -14.79
C SER A 81 -22.62 -1.87 -15.59
N ASN A 82 -22.62 -0.60 -15.17
CA ASN A 82 -21.88 0.48 -15.83
C ASN A 82 -21.48 1.58 -14.82
N VAL A 83 -20.50 2.38 -15.21
CA VAL A 83 -19.91 3.46 -14.38
C VAL A 83 -20.87 4.63 -14.18
N LYS A 84 -21.75 4.92 -15.14
CA LYS A 84 -22.68 6.06 -15.05
C LYS A 84 -23.66 5.87 -13.90
N ASP A 85 -24.18 4.67 -13.74
CA ASP A 85 -25.14 4.34 -12.68
C ASP A 85 -24.47 4.35 -11.30
N SER A 86 -23.22 3.88 -11.19
CA SER A 86 -22.48 3.92 -9.92
C SER A 86 -22.20 5.35 -9.45
N ILE A 87 -21.83 6.24 -10.38
CA ILE A 87 -21.63 7.67 -10.11
C ILE A 87 -22.95 8.35 -9.75
N THR A 88 -24.05 7.98 -10.42
CA THR A 88 -25.38 8.53 -10.12
C THR A 88 -25.80 8.17 -8.71
N TRP A 89 -25.66 6.90 -8.30
CA TRP A 89 -25.94 6.46 -6.93
C TRP A 89 -25.03 7.12 -5.89
N LEU A 90 -23.73 7.26 -6.17
CA LEU A 90 -22.77 7.86 -5.24
C LEU A 90 -23.10 9.34 -4.91
N ASN A 91 -23.66 10.06 -5.89
CA ASN A 91 -24.00 11.48 -5.76
C ASN A 91 -25.47 11.73 -5.40
N ASP A 92 -26.30 10.69 -5.32
CA ASP A 92 -27.71 10.82 -4.96
C ASP A 92 -27.85 11.08 -3.45
N PRO A 93 -28.37 12.25 -3.02
CA PRO A 93 -28.58 12.54 -1.61
C PRO A 93 -29.59 11.60 -0.93
N ASN A 94 -30.42 10.92 -1.71
CA ASN A 94 -31.42 9.96 -1.23
C ASN A 94 -31.03 8.50 -1.51
N ALA A 95 -29.76 8.25 -1.83
CA ALA A 95 -29.24 6.92 -2.11
C ALA A 95 -29.54 5.95 -0.96
N ARG A 96 -29.79 4.68 -1.33
CA ARG A 96 -30.02 3.59 -0.38
C ARG A 96 -29.04 2.45 -0.61
N TYR A 97 -28.65 1.81 0.48
CA TYR A 97 -27.91 0.56 0.46
C TYR A 97 -28.77 -0.61 -0.02
N GLN A 98 -28.16 -1.76 -0.31
CA GLN A 98 -28.88 -2.97 -0.75
C GLN A 98 -29.97 -3.42 0.24
N ASN A 99 -29.76 -3.20 1.54
CA ASN A 99 -30.73 -3.50 2.58
C ASN A 99 -31.82 -2.42 2.77
N GLY A 100 -31.86 -1.40 1.91
CA GLY A 100 -32.87 -0.36 1.90
C GLY A 100 -32.65 0.79 2.89
N HIS A 101 -31.61 0.74 3.72
CA HIS A 101 -31.25 1.86 4.60
C HIS A 101 -30.70 3.05 3.79
N PRO A 102 -30.97 4.30 4.20
CA PRO A 102 -30.39 5.48 3.56
C PRO A 102 -28.87 5.51 3.77
N VAL A 103 -28.16 6.04 2.77
CA VAL A 103 -26.70 6.18 2.79
C VAL A 103 -26.23 7.30 3.72
N ARG A 104 -27.08 8.30 3.95
CA ARG A 104 -26.85 9.46 4.81
C ARG A 104 -27.94 9.59 5.86
#